data_AF-A0A397Y5K3-F1
#
_entry.id   AF-A0A397Y5K3-F1
#
_cell.length_a   1.000
_cell.length_b   1.000
_cell.length_c   1.000
_cell.angle_alpha   90.00
_cell.angle_beta   90.00
_cell.angle_gamma   90.00
#
_symmetry.space_group_name_H-M   'P 1'
#
loop_
_entity.id
_entity.type
_entity.pdbx_description
1 polymer ?
#
loop_
_entity_poly.entity_id
_entity_poly.type
_entity_poly.pdbx_seq_one_letter_code
_entity_poly.pdbx_strand_id
1 'polypeptide(L)'
;CVLCSLADQSISHLFFDCSFAVATWSHFCGRYMASPPASLAAVVSLCHNLQGPHAPRAVAVLKLLNQVVIYSLWRERNARIFKGVSTSQEATFRVVDRAMRDRLLSVSRPAATARSPSLLELYFCFISPYS
;
A
#
# COMPACT_ATOMS: atom_id res chain seq x y z
N CYS A 1 12.17 -14.72 -10.37
CA CYS A 1 11.72 -13.81 -9.29
C CYS A 1 11.29 -14.67 -8.11
N VAL A 2 11.87 -14.50 -6.93
CA VAL A 2 11.59 -15.38 -5.77
C VAL A 2 10.16 -15.25 -5.22
N LEU A 3 9.43 -14.20 -5.59
CA LEU A 3 8.06 -13.98 -5.13
C LEU A 3 7.03 -14.78 -5.93
N CYS A 4 7.12 -14.80 -7.26
CA CYS A 4 6.17 -15.50 -8.13
C CYS A 4 6.74 -16.74 -8.84
N SER A 5 8.06 -16.87 -8.96
CA SER A 5 8.73 -17.92 -9.74
C SER A 5 8.40 -17.95 -11.25
N LEU A 6 7.78 -16.89 -11.80
CA LEU A 6 7.30 -16.86 -13.20
C LEU A 6 8.13 -16.02 -14.16
N ALA A 7 8.91 -15.06 -13.67
CA ALA A 7 9.68 -14.13 -14.51
C ALA A 7 10.98 -13.71 -13.83
N ASP A 8 11.90 -13.09 -14.56
CA ASP A 8 13.12 -12.53 -14.00
C ASP A 8 12.86 -11.42 -12.99
N GLN A 9 13.78 -11.27 -12.04
CA GLN A 9 13.66 -10.23 -11.02
C GLN A 9 14.25 -8.92 -11.53
N SER A 10 13.41 -7.90 -11.67
CA SER A 10 13.80 -6.50 -11.79
C SER A 10 13.15 -5.69 -10.66
N ILE A 11 13.55 -4.42 -10.48
CA ILE A 11 12.92 -3.52 -9.49
C ILE A 11 11.44 -3.32 -9.84
N SER A 12 11.13 -3.03 -11.10
CA SER A 12 9.75 -2.85 -11.57
C SER A 12 8.91 -4.10 -11.32
N HIS A 13 9.45 -5.26 -11.71
CA HIS A 13 8.75 -6.53 -11.51
C HIS A 13 8.55 -6.84 -10.03
N LEU A 14 9.60 -6.71 -9.20
CA LEU A 14 9.53 -7.05 -7.78
C LEU A 14 8.43 -6.29 -7.03
N PHE A 15 8.19 -5.03 -7.40
CA PHE A 15 7.34 -4.13 -6.64
C PHE A 15 5.98 -3.83 -7.27
N PHE A 16 5.84 -3.97 -8.59
CA PHE A 16 4.65 -3.55 -9.31
C PHE A 16 4.11 -4.60 -10.29
N ASP A 17 4.95 -5.34 -11.02
CA ASP A 17 4.47 -6.28 -12.05
C ASP A 17 4.36 -7.74 -11.58
N CYS A 18 5.02 -8.11 -10.49
CA CYS A 18 4.99 -9.47 -9.96
C CYS A 18 3.58 -9.82 -9.51
N SER A 19 3.06 -10.98 -9.90
CA SER A 19 1.72 -11.44 -9.50
C SER A 19 1.51 -11.43 -7.97
N PHE A 20 2.57 -11.69 -7.19
CA PHE A 20 2.55 -11.55 -5.74
C PHE A 20 2.36 -10.09 -5.29
N ALA A 21 3.12 -9.18 -5.89
CA ALA A 21 3.03 -7.74 -5.61
C ALA A 21 1.69 -7.16 -6.06
N VAL A 22 1.25 -7.45 -7.29
CA VAL A 22 -0.04 -7.04 -7.84
C VAL A 22 -1.18 -7.47 -6.91
N ALA A 23 -1.23 -8.73 -6.49
CA ALA A 23 -2.26 -9.19 -5.56
C ALA A 23 -2.22 -8.45 -4.22
N THR A 24 -1.03 -8.17 -3.69
CA THR A 24 -0.87 -7.39 -2.45
C THR A 24 -1.44 -5.98 -2.62
N TRP A 25 -1.14 -5.32 -3.74
CA TRP A 25 -1.67 -4.00 -4.08
C TRP A 25 -3.18 -4.00 -4.32
N SER A 26 -3.73 -5.06 -4.92
CA SER A 26 -5.16 -5.18 -5.23
C SER A 26 -6.07 -5.07 -4.01
N HIS A 27 -5.58 -5.46 -2.82
CA HIS A 27 -6.32 -5.27 -1.57
C HIS A 27 -6.49 -3.80 -1.17
N PHE A 28 -5.73 -2.89 -1.77
CA PHE A 28 -5.80 -1.45 -1.53
C PHE A 28 -6.40 -0.68 -2.72
N CYS A 29 -7.09 -1.39 -3.61
CA CYS A 29 -7.81 -0.80 -4.72
C CYS A 29 -9.23 -0.37 -4.31
N GLY A 30 -9.33 0.71 -3.54
CA GLY A 30 -10.58 1.31 -3.10
C GLY A 30 -10.95 2.59 -3.86
N ARG A 31 -11.71 3.46 -3.20
CA ARG A 31 -12.19 4.74 -3.73
C ARG A 31 -11.09 5.62 -4.34
N TYR A 32 -9.90 5.63 -3.73
CA TYR A 32 -8.78 6.48 -4.14
C TYR A 32 -7.80 5.82 -5.11
N MET A 33 -7.96 4.52 -5.39
CA MET A 33 -7.06 3.77 -6.26
C MET A 33 -7.85 2.67 -6.98
N ALA A 34 -8.17 2.86 -8.26
CA ALA A 34 -9.02 1.90 -8.99
C ALA A 34 -8.31 0.59 -9.33
N SER A 35 -6.99 0.61 -9.48
CA SER A 35 -6.18 -0.53 -9.85
C SER A 35 -4.79 -0.46 -9.22
N PRO A 36 -4.08 -1.60 -9.10
CA PRO A 36 -2.70 -1.62 -8.61
C PRO A 36 -1.82 -0.69 -9.45
N PRO A 37 -0.94 0.10 -8.82
CA PRO A 37 -0.03 0.96 -9.56
C PRO A 37 0.96 0.11 -10.37
N ALA A 38 1.15 0.45 -11.65
CA ALA A 38 2.11 -0.24 -12.52
C ALA A 38 3.57 0.19 -12.29
N SER A 39 3.80 1.30 -11.57
CA SER A 39 5.15 1.79 -11.27
C SER A 39 5.11 2.86 -10.18
N LEU A 40 6.28 3.26 -9.69
CA LEU A 40 6.41 4.43 -8.81
C LEU A 40 5.91 5.71 -9.49
N ALA A 41 6.16 5.87 -10.79
CA ALA A 41 5.65 7.01 -11.55
C ALA A 41 4.10 7.01 -11.57
N ALA A 42 3.46 5.84 -11.66
CA ALA A 42 2.00 5.74 -11.56
C ALA A 42 1.48 6.16 -10.18
N VAL A 43 2.19 5.81 -9.09
CA VAL A 43 1.84 6.27 -7.72
C VAL A 43 1.96 7.80 -7.61
N VAL A 44 3.00 8.40 -8.20
CA VAL A 44 3.19 9.85 -8.24
C VAL A 44 2.06 10.52 -9.03
N SER A 45 1.75 10.02 -10.22
CA SER A 45 0.62 10.49 -11.02
C SER A 45 -0.70 10.38 -10.26
N LEU A 46 -0.94 9.28 -9.54
CA LEU A 46 -2.12 9.13 -8.69
C LEU A 46 -2.18 10.21 -7.61
N CYS A 47 -1.05 10.51 -6.96
CA CYS A 47 -0.99 11.61 -5.98
C CYS A 47 -1.36 12.96 -6.58
N HIS A 48 -0.94 13.26 -7.81
CA HIS A 48 -1.25 14.52 -8.49
C HIS A 48 -2.71 14.60 -8.98
N ASN A 49 -3.29 13.47 -9.32
CA ASN A 49 -4.64 13.39 -9.87
C ASN A 49 -5.74 13.31 -8.80
N LEU A 50 -5.39 13.11 -7.52
CA LEU A 50 -6.37 13.13 -6.43
C LEU A 50 -6.95 14.54 -6.25
N GLN A 51 -8.28 14.63 -6.32
CA GLN A 51 -9.04 15.88 -6.18
C GLN A 51 -10.02 15.82 -5.01
N GLY A 52 -10.42 16.98 -4.51
CA GLY A 52 -11.44 17.13 -3.47
C GLY A 52 -10.90 17.56 -2.10
N PRO A 53 -11.79 17.78 -1.12
CA PRO A 53 -11.46 18.44 0.15
C PRO A 53 -10.50 17.63 1.04
N HIS A 54 -10.37 16.33 0.79
CA HIS A 54 -9.49 15.43 1.55
C HIS A 54 -8.26 14.99 0.76
N ALA A 55 -8.05 15.50 -0.46
CA ALA A 55 -6.96 15.06 -1.34
C ALA A 55 -5.57 15.16 -0.69
N PRO A 56 -5.16 16.26 0.01
CA PRO A 56 -3.84 16.32 0.64
C PRO A 56 -3.61 15.23 1.70
N ARG A 57 -4.67 14.89 2.46
CA ARG A 57 -4.62 13.82 3.47
C ARG A 57 -4.60 12.44 2.82
N ALA A 58 -5.41 12.21 1.79
CA ALA A 58 -5.40 10.97 1.02
C ALA A 58 -4.04 10.73 0.34
N VAL A 59 -3.41 11.79 -0.19
CA VAL A 59 -2.03 11.74 -0.72
C VAL A 59 -1.03 11.33 0.35
N ALA A 60 -1.16 11.84 1.58
CA ALA A 60 -0.29 11.43 2.69
C ALA A 60 -0.46 9.93 3.01
N VAL A 61 -1.69 9.43 3.04
CA VAL A 61 -2.00 8.01 3.23
C VAL A 61 -1.43 7.16 2.10
N LEU A 62 -1.59 7.59 0.84
CA LEU A 62 -1.08 6.88 -0.34
C LEU A 62 0.46 6.81 -0.35
N LYS A 63 1.14 7.91 0.02
CA LYS A 63 2.60 7.94 0.16
C LYS A 63 3.07 6.94 1.22
N LEU A 64 2.40 6.92 2.37
CA LEU A 64 2.71 5.98 3.45
C LEU A 64 2.43 4.53 3.02
N LEU A 65 1.29 4.28 2.38
CA LEU A 65 0.93 2.96 1.86
C LEU A 65 1.99 2.43 0.90
N ASN A 66 2.46 3.28 -0.03
CA ASN A 66 3.55 2.92 -0.93
C ASN A 66 4.82 2.53 -0.17
N GLN A 67 5.24 3.31 0.83
CA GLN A 67 6.40 2.95 1.64
C GLN A 67 6.23 1.60 2.36
N VAL A 68 5.05 1.35 2.96
CA VAL A 68 4.78 0.12 3.72
C VAL A 68 4.70 -1.11 2.82
N VAL A 69 4.07 -1.00 1.64
CA VAL A 69 3.98 -2.10 0.67
C VAL A 69 5.36 -2.45 0.13
N ILE A 70 6.13 -1.46 -0.35
CA ILE A 70 7.48 -1.67 -0.89
C ILE A 70 8.38 -2.33 0.16
N TYR A 71 8.37 -1.83 1.39
CA TYR A 71 9.15 -2.41 2.48
C TYR A 71 8.72 -3.85 2.80
N SER A 72 7.41 -4.13 2.78
CA SER A 72 6.90 -5.47 3.08
C SER A 72 7.24 -6.48 1.99
N LEU A 73 7.15 -6.10 0.71
CA LEU A 73 7.58 -6.94 -0.42
C LEU A 73 9.09 -7.21 -0.38
N TRP A 74 9.90 -6.20 -0.07
CA TRP A 74 11.34 -6.37 0.11
C TRP A 74 11.65 -7.32 1.28
N ARG A 75 10.94 -7.18 2.40
CA ARG A 75 11.11 -8.06 3.57
C ARG A 75 10.71 -9.49 3.25
N GLU A 76 9.61 -9.72 2.55
CA GLU A 76 9.16 -11.03 2.09
C GLU A 76 10.19 -11.67 1.15
N ARG A 77 10.69 -10.92 0.15
CA ARG A 77 11.77 -11.38 -0.73
C ARG A 77 12.99 -11.86 0.08
N ASN A 78 13.42 -11.07 1.06
CA ASN A 78 14.59 -11.40 1.87
C ASN A 78 14.34 -12.61 2.78
N ALA A 79 13.12 -12.77 3.32
CA ALA A 79 12.75 -13.95 4.08
C ALA A 79 12.85 -15.22 3.23
N ARG A 80 12.40 -15.17 1.98
CA ARG A 80 12.50 -16.31 1.06
C ARG A 80 13.95 -16.65 0.70
N ILE A 81 14.78 -15.64 0.44
CA ILE A 81 16.19 -15.85 0.05
C ILE A 81 17.04 -16.33 1.23
N PHE A 82 16.98 -15.64 2.37
CA PHE A 82 17.94 -15.83 3.47
C PHE A 82 17.43 -16.74 4.58
N LYS A 83 16.12 -16.97 4.66
CA LYS A 83 15.51 -17.81 5.71
C LYS A 83 14.77 -19.02 5.14
N GLY A 84 14.57 -19.09 3.82
CA GLY A 84 13.76 -20.13 3.20
C GLY A 84 12.28 -20.10 3.62
N VAL A 85 11.81 -18.99 4.19
CA VAL A 85 10.43 -18.83 4.66
C VAL A 85 9.64 -18.00 3.66
N SER A 86 8.48 -18.50 3.25
CA SER A 86 7.52 -17.78 2.43
C SER A 86 6.20 -17.58 3.17
N THR A 87 5.54 -16.46 2.91
CA THR A 87 4.19 -16.19 3.38
C THR A 87 3.23 -16.05 2.20
N SER A 88 1.93 -16.27 2.43
CA SER A 88 0.91 -16.06 1.42
C SER A 88 0.72 -14.56 1.12
N GLN A 89 0.07 -14.27 -0.01
CA GLN A 89 -0.29 -12.90 -0.38
C GLN A 89 -1.20 -12.27 0.68
N GLU A 90 -2.17 -13.04 1.21
CA GLU A 90 -3.09 -12.60 2.26
C GLU A 90 -2.36 -12.33 3.57
N ALA A 91 -1.39 -13.16 3.94
CA ALA A 91 -0.57 -12.93 5.12
C ALA A 91 0.25 -11.64 4.98
N THR A 92 0.84 -11.41 3.80
CA THR A 92 1.57 -10.16 3.50
C THR A 92 0.64 -8.95 3.56
N PHE A 93 -0.56 -9.04 2.99
CA PHE A 93 -1.59 -8.01 3.09
C PHE A 93 -1.91 -7.66 4.55
N ARG A 94 -2.16 -8.66 5.41
CA ARG A 94 -2.44 -8.44 6.84
C ARG A 94 -1.31 -7.72 7.55
N VAL A 95 -0.05 -8.00 7.18
CA VAL A 95 1.11 -7.30 7.73
C VAL A 95 1.14 -5.84 7.27
N VAL A 96 0.83 -5.56 6.00
CA VAL A 96 0.73 -4.18 5.48
C VAL A 96 -0.41 -3.43 6.17
N ASP A 97 -1.60 -4.03 6.25
CA ASP A 97 -2.78 -3.42 6.86
C ASP A 97 -2.55 -3.07 8.33
N ARG A 98 -1.97 -4.01 9.10
CA ARG A 98 -1.59 -3.75 10.49
C ARG A 98 -0.57 -2.61 10.59
N ALA A 99 0.49 -2.63 9.79
CA ALA A 99 1.52 -1.59 9.82
C ALA A 99 0.96 -0.20 9.44
N MET A 100 -0.01 -0.14 8.52
CA MET A 100 -0.71 1.10 8.19
C MET A 100 -1.53 1.60 9.38
N ARG A 101 -2.37 0.74 9.98
CA ARG A 101 -3.19 1.10 11.15
C ARG A 101 -2.34 1.59 12.30
N ASP A 102 -1.29 0.86 12.66
CA ASP A 102 -0.40 1.21 13.79
C ASP A 102 0.26 2.59 13.56
N ARG A 103 0.75 2.86 12.35
CA ARG A 103 1.37 4.16 12.01
C ARG A 103 0.35 5.30 12.00
N LEU A 104 -0.81 5.09 11.39
CA LEU A 104 -1.85 6.13 11.30
C LEU A 104 -2.44 6.47 12.67
N LEU A 105 -2.58 5.48 13.56
CA LEU A 105 -2.95 5.70 14.95
C LEU A 105 -1.89 6.50 15.71
N SER A 106 -0.60 6.21 15.48
CA SER A 106 0.49 6.93 16.15
C SER A 106 0.63 8.40 15.73
N VAL A 107 0.25 8.74 14.50
CA VAL A 107 0.30 10.11 13.95
C VAL A 107 -0.93 10.94 14.35
N SER A 108 -2.00 10.28 14.79
CA SER A 108 -3.29 10.93 15.04
C SER A 108 -3.32 11.66 16.39
N ARG A 109 -2.86 12.93 16.42
CA ARG A 109 -3.40 13.93 17.37
C ARG A 109 -3.16 15.39 16.96
N PRO A 110 -4.11 16.04 16.24
CA PRO A 110 -4.40 17.45 16.42
C PRO A 110 -5.58 17.60 17.38
N ALA A 111 -5.52 18.62 18.25
CA ALA A 111 -6.61 18.98 19.15
C ALA A 111 -7.94 19.12 18.38
N ALA A 112 -9.04 18.73 19.02
CA ALA A 112 -10.38 18.67 18.49
C ALA A 112 -10.87 20.01 17.94
N THR A 113 -10.54 20.33 16.69
CA THR A 113 -11.08 21.50 15.97
C THR A 113 -11.15 21.22 14.46
N ALA A 114 -11.99 20.26 14.03
CA ALA A 114 -12.71 20.25 12.74
C ALA A 114 -13.35 18.89 12.41
N ARG A 115 -14.47 18.95 11.68
CA ARG A 115 -15.29 17.85 11.11
C ARG A 115 -14.60 17.11 9.94
N SER A 116 -13.30 16.82 10.04
CA SER A 116 -12.51 16.21 8.96
C SER A 116 -12.11 14.78 9.32
N PRO A 117 -12.28 13.79 8.43
CA PRO A 117 -11.95 12.40 8.72
C PRO A 117 -10.47 12.26 9.06
N SER A 118 -10.19 11.45 10.08
CA SER A 118 -8.85 11.02 10.47
C SER A 118 -8.13 10.34 9.31
N LEU A 119 -6.79 10.27 9.39
CA LEU A 119 -6.01 9.57 8.36
C LEU A 119 -6.34 8.07 8.32
N LEU A 120 -6.74 7.48 9.45
CA LEU A 120 -7.19 6.09 9.52
C LEU A 120 -8.54 5.87 8.82
N GLU A 121 -9.50 6.78 8.99
CA GLU A 121 -10.77 6.73 8.26
C GLU A 121 -10.55 6.86 6.75
N LEU A 122 -9.68 7.78 6.32
CA LEU A 122 -9.30 7.91 4.91
C LEU A 122 -8.57 6.67 4.37
N TYR A 123 -7.82 5.96 5.22
CA TYR A 123 -7.18 4.71 4.83
C TYR A 123 -8.19 3.60 4.51
N PHE A 124 -9.34 3.54 5.18
CA PHE A 124 -10.37 2.55 4.85
C PHE A 124 -10.97 2.77 3.45
N CYS A 125 -10.99 4.00 2.95
CA CYS A 125 -11.36 4.29 1.56
C CYS A 125 -10.36 3.72 0.53
N PHE A 126 -9.14 3.31 0.94
CA PHE A 126 -8.24 2.55 0.07
C PHE A 126 -8.52 1.05 0.10
N ILE A 127 -9.14 0.50 1.16
CA ILE A 127 -9.37 -0.96 1.27
C ILE A 127 -10.75 -1.34 0.72
N SER A 128 -11.73 -0.47 0.90
CA SER A 128 -13.12 -0.70 0.47
C SER A 128 -13.52 0.28 -0.63
N PRO A 129 -14.03 -0.20 -1.77
CA PRO A 129 -14.57 0.67 -2.82
C PRO A 129 -15.89 1.36 -2.41
N TYR A 130 -16.54 0.93 -1.32
CA TYR A 130 -17.86 1.42 -0.89
C TYR A 130 -17.84 2.29 0.38
N SER A 131 -16.67 2.72 0.85
CA SER A 131 -16.51 3.53 2.08
C SER A 131 -16.33 5.03 1.82
#